data_AF-D3AQ64-F1
#
_entry.id   AF-D3AQ64-F1
#
_cell.length_a   1.000
_cell.length_b   1.000
_cell.length_c   1.000
_cell.angle_alpha   90.00
_cell.angle_beta   90.00
_cell.angle_gamma   90.00
#
_symmetry.space_group_name_H-M   'P 1'
#
loop_
_entity.id
_entity.type
_entity.pdbx_description
1 polymer ?
#
loop_
_entity_poly.entity_id
_entity_poly.type
_entity_poly.pdbx_seq_one_letter_code
_entity_poly.pdbx_strand_id
1 'polypeptide(L)'
;MKGKRLGFILTLVLIMALAVPAWAADTKIDSVKLDFSYAGAEPKSGNEIGGIHVKVPDGQPFTVEYAEYSNEGDVWVVGDRPLVHVELTAKSGYRFGSTSKSRFTLNGCSAVYKKARIYDDGTQMELEVYLKRIGGTLSSVQNLEWGGNVAYWDPLEGSKEYEVRLYRDEKSVVTVKTTDSSYN
;
A
#
# COMPACT_ATOMS: atom_id res chain seq x y z
N MET A 1 -31.11 -3.00 -8.14
CA MET A 1 -30.85 -1.60 -7.70
C MET A 1 -29.43 -1.23 -8.09
N LYS A 2 -29.27 -0.08 -8.76
CA LYS A 2 -28.04 0.34 -9.44
C LYS A 2 -27.01 0.84 -8.41
N GLY A 3 -25.91 0.11 -8.23
CA GLY A 3 -24.77 0.55 -7.42
C GLY A 3 -24.04 1.70 -8.13
N LYS A 4 -24.01 2.86 -7.49
CA LYS A 4 -23.26 4.03 -7.93
C LYS A 4 -21.77 3.71 -7.90
N ARG A 5 -21.12 3.74 -9.06
CA ARG A 5 -19.65 3.73 -9.18
C ARG A 5 -19.16 5.10 -8.69
N LEU A 6 -18.55 5.13 -7.51
CA LEU A 6 -17.88 6.31 -6.99
C LEU A 6 -16.58 6.46 -7.80
N GLY A 7 -16.55 7.45 -8.69
CA GLY A 7 -15.39 7.73 -9.51
C GLY A 7 -14.30 8.37 -8.67
N PHE A 8 -13.11 7.76 -8.66
CA PHE A 8 -11.88 8.41 -8.22
C PHE A 8 -11.59 9.57 -9.16
N ILE A 9 -11.75 10.81 -8.69
CA ILE A 9 -11.30 12.00 -9.40
C ILE A 9 -9.81 12.16 -9.10
N LEU A 10 -8.97 11.55 -9.93
CA LEU A 10 -7.56 11.89 -10.01
C LEU A 10 -7.48 13.28 -10.65
N THR A 11 -7.29 14.32 -9.83
CA THR A 11 -7.24 15.70 -10.31
C THR A 11 -5.84 15.95 -10.87
N LEU A 12 -5.69 15.78 -12.19
CA LEU A 12 -4.47 16.11 -12.92
C LEU A 12 -4.32 17.64 -12.94
N VAL A 13 -3.51 18.21 -12.05
CA VAL A 13 -3.15 19.64 -12.10
C VAL A 13 -2.14 19.83 -13.23
N LEU A 14 -2.62 20.18 -14.43
CA LEU A 14 -1.76 20.56 -15.55
C LEU A 14 -1.28 21.99 -15.35
N ILE A 15 -0.09 22.16 -14.76
CA ILE A 15 0.59 23.45 -14.71
C ILE A 15 1.13 23.72 -16.12
N MET A 16 0.58 24.73 -16.81
CA MET A 16 1.16 25.24 -18.05
C MET A 16 2.51 25.88 -17.74
N ALA A 17 3.60 25.19 -18.08
CA ALA A 17 4.95 25.71 -17.96
C ALA A 17 5.19 26.83 -18.99
N LEU A 18 5.43 28.04 -18.49
CA LEU A 18 6.14 29.07 -19.24
C LEU A 18 7.54 28.53 -19.57
N ALA A 19 7.97 28.64 -20.83
CA ALA A 19 9.27 28.18 -21.28
C ALA A 19 10.40 28.93 -20.56
N VAL A 20 10.97 28.31 -19.52
CA VAL A 20 12.18 28.77 -18.85
C VAL A 20 13.38 28.18 -19.62
N PRO A 21 14.43 28.95 -19.94
CA PRO A 21 15.61 28.41 -20.59
C PRO A 21 16.21 27.28 -19.75
N ALA A 22 16.40 26.12 -20.39
CA ALA A 22 16.98 24.92 -19.81
C ALA A 22 18.46 25.17 -19.45
N TRP A 23 18.71 25.67 -18.26
CA TRP A 23 20.00 25.50 -17.60
C TRP A 23 20.12 24.02 -17.26
N ALA A 24 21.06 23.34 -17.91
CA ALA A 24 21.31 21.91 -17.73
C ALA A 24 21.40 21.56 -16.23
N ALA A 25 20.48 20.74 -15.75
CA ALA A 25 20.51 20.17 -14.41
C ALA A 25 21.67 19.18 -14.31
N ASP A 26 22.84 19.65 -13.87
CA ASP A 26 24.09 18.87 -14.01
C ASP A 26 24.45 18.01 -12.79
N THR A 27 23.78 18.15 -11.64
CA THR A 27 24.12 17.34 -10.45
C THR A 27 23.17 16.17 -10.26
N LYS A 28 23.69 14.93 -10.34
CA LYS A 28 22.89 13.72 -10.12
C LYS A 28 22.66 13.45 -8.64
N ILE A 29 21.41 13.15 -8.30
CA ILE A 29 20.99 12.61 -7.00
C ILE A 29 21.18 11.10 -7.04
N ASP A 30 22.20 10.63 -6.33
CA ASP A 30 22.64 9.23 -6.35
C ASP A 30 22.09 8.39 -5.19
N SER A 31 21.46 9.04 -4.20
CA SER A 31 20.82 8.38 -3.07
C SER A 31 19.61 9.17 -2.62
N VAL A 32 18.55 8.45 -2.26
CA VAL A 32 17.29 8.99 -1.75
C VAL A 32 17.09 8.46 -0.34
N LYS A 33 17.02 9.37 0.64
CA LYS A 33 16.73 9.02 2.04
C LYS A 33 15.39 9.61 2.46
N LEU A 34 14.54 8.78 3.06
CA LEU A 34 13.21 9.17 3.51
C LEU A 34 12.89 8.51 4.86
N ASP A 35 12.28 9.28 5.76
CA ASP A 35 11.78 8.81 7.04
C ASP A 35 10.24 8.80 7.03
N PHE A 36 9.65 7.62 7.21
CA PHE A 36 8.20 7.41 7.26
C PHE A 36 7.71 7.39 8.70
N SER A 37 6.60 8.08 8.95
CA SER A 37 5.90 8.04 10.22
C SER A 37 4.39 8.10 10.01
N TYR A 38 3.63 7.31 10.76
CA TYR A 38 2.18 7.37 10.75
C TYR A 38 1.71 8.76 11.22
N ALA A 39 0.64 9.29 10.61
CA ALA A 39 0.06 10.56 11.04
C ALA A 39 -0.55 10.49 12.46
N GLY A 40 -0.86 9.28 12.92
CA GLY A 40 -1.32 9.02 14.28
C GLY A 40 -0.75 7.70 14.80
N ALA A 41 -1.62 6.88 15.38
CA ALA A 41 -1.24 5.53 15.81
C ALA A 41 -0.90 4.62 14.62
N GLU A 42 -0.13 3.55 14.91
CA GLU A 42 0.11 2.49 13.93
C GLU A 42 -1.23 1.88 13.47
N PRO A 43 -1.50 1.80 12.15
CA PRO A 43 -2.76 1.28 11.62
C PRO A 43 -3.03 -0.17 12.02
N LYS A 44 -4.26 -0.46 12.42
CA LYS A 44 -4.76 -1.80 12.76
C LYS A 44 -6.03 -2.11 12.00
N SER A 45 -6.36 -3.40 11.92
CA SER A 45 -7.63 -3.85 11.32
C SER A 45 -8.82 -3.12 11.94
N GLY A 46 -9.74 -2.66 11.08
CA GLY A 46 -10.93 -1.88 11.44
C GLY A 46 -10.67 -0.38 11.65
N ASN A 47 -9.43 0.10 11.56
CA ASN A 47 -9.17 1.54 11.53
C ASN A 47 -9.41 2.10 10.12
N GLU A 48 -9.93 3.32 10.05
CA GLU A 48 -10.01 4.07 8.80
C GLU A 48 -8.61 4.30 8.21
N ILE A 49 -8.54 4.38 6.88
CA ILE A 49 -7.29 4.73 6.20
C ILE A 49 -6.98 6.21 6.46
N GLY A 50 -6.03 6.44 7.38
CA GLY A 50 -5.55 7.78 7.73
C GLY A 50 -4.43 8.30 6.82
N GLY A 51 -3.71 9.31 7.29
CA GLY A 51 -2.56 9.88 6.58
C GLY A 51 -1.22 9.22 6.88
N ILE A 52 -0.22 9.51 6.05
CA ILE A 52 1.18 9.18 6.27
C ILE A 52 2.02 10.46 6.21
N HIS A 53 3.06 10.55 7.02
CA HIS A 53 4.05 11.61 6.94
C HIS A 53 5.37 11.04 6.43
N VAL A 54 5.92 11.70 5.42
CA VAL A 54 7.22 11.37 4.85
C VAL A 54 8.10 12.59 4.98
N LYS A 55 9.22 12.44 5.69
CA LYS A 55 10.20 13.51 5.87
C LYS A 55 11.46 13.21 5.07
N VAL A 56 12.01 14.27 4.51
CA VAL A 56 13.33 14.25 3.88
C VAL A 56 14.35 14.70 4.92
N PRO A 57 15.38 13.89 5.24
CA PRO A 57 16.46 14.32 6.11
C PRO A 57 17.19 15.55 5.56
N ASP A 58 17.80 16.33 6.47
CA ASP A 58 18.55 17.53 6.10
C ASP A 58 19.69 17.22 5.10
N GLY A 59 19.93 18.17 4.19
CA GLY A 59 21.00 18.07 3.19
C GLY A 59 20.65 17.25 1.93
N GLN A 60 19.44 16.70 1.82
CA GLN A 60 19.00 16.10 0.57
C GLN A 60 18.62 17.17 -0.48
N PRO A 61 19.03 17.00 -1.74
CA PRO A 61 18.77 17.96 -2.82
C PRO A 61 17.40 17.79 -3.50
N PHE A 62 16.38 17.37 -2.76
CA PHE A 62 15.01 17.21 -3.24
C PHE A 62 14.00 17.48 -2.11
N THR A 63 12.73 17.55 -2.47
CA THR A 63 11.58 17.72 -1.58
C THR A 63 10.55 16.63 -1.83
N VAL A 64 9.70 16.35 -0.85
CA VAL A 64 8.48 15.54 -1.03
C VAL A 64 7.36 16.51 -1.34
N GLU A 65 6.72 16.37 -2.49
CA GLU A 65 5.52 17.14 -2.84
C GLU A 65 4.32 16.56 -2.11
N TYR A 66 4.17 15.24 -2.19
CA TYR A 66 3.06 14.55 -1.58
C TYR A 66 3.35 13.08 -1.27
N ALA A 67 2.63 12.54 -0.29
CA ALA A 67 2.66 11.13 0.05
C ALA A 67 1.29 10.65 0.55
N GLU A 68 0.78 9.57 -0.03
CA GLU A 68 -0.52 8.98 0.34
C GLU A 68 -0.53 7.47 0.31
N TYR A 69 -1.50 6.88 1.02
CA TYR A 69 -1.83 5.48 0.83
C TYR A 69 -2.57 5.29 -0.50
N SER A 70 -2.20 4.24 -1.22
CA SER A 70 -2.81 3.82 -2.49
C SER A 70 -3.56 2.48 -2.32
N ASN A 71 -4.11 2.24 -1.13
CA ASN A 71 -4.88 1.04 -0.82
C ASN A 71 -6.36 1.23 -1.19
N GLU A 72 -7.02 0.15 -1.59
CA GLU A 72 -8.45 0.15 -1.87
C GLU A 72 -9.26 0.01 -0.57
N GLY A 73 -10.43 0.65 -0.51
CA GLY A 73 -11.32 0.63 0.64
C GLY A 73 -11.15 1.81 1.60
N ASP A 74 -12.00 1.86 2.63
CA ASP A 74 -12.02 2.96 3.61
C ASP A 74 -11.40 2.56 4.96
N VAL A 75 -11.21 1.25 5.20
CA VAL A 75 -10.68 0.69 6.45
C VAL A 75 -9.61 -0.36 6.17
N TRP A 76 -8.69 -0.52 7.11
CA TRP A 76 -7.68 -1.58 7.07
C TRP A 76 -8.27 -2.93 7.42
N VAL A 77 -7.88 -3.96 6.68
CA VAL A 77 -8.21 -5.36 6.94
C VAL A 77 -6.95 -6.13 7.35
N VAL A 78 -7.12 -7.15 8.19
CA VAL A 78 -6.02 -8.05 8.56
C VAL A 78 -5.29 -8.55 7.32
N GLY A 79 -3.96 -8.51 7.32
CA GLY A 79 -3.15 -9.02 6.22
C GLY A 79 -2.92 -8.03 5.09
N ASP A 80 -3.64 -6.92 5.05
CA ASP A 80 -3.40 -5.83 4.11
C ASP A 80 -1.94 -5.41 4.14
N ARG A 81 -1.44 -5.04 2.96
CA ARG A 81 -0.10 -4.49 2.80
C ARG A 81 -0.23 -3.03 2.40
N PRO A 82 -0.07 -2.08 3.34
CA PRO A 82 -0.14 -0.66 3.02
C PRO A 82 0.89 -0.32 1.95
N LEU A 83 0.43 0.36 0.90
CA LEU A 83 1.20 0.85 -0.21
C LEU A 83 1.16 2.37 -0.17
N VAL A 84 2.32 3.01 -0.08
CA VAL A 84 2.44 4.46 -0.10
C VAL A 84 3.00 4.89 -1.45
N HIS A 85 2.35 5.85 -2.07
CA HIS A 85 2.86 6.58 -3.22
C HIS A 85 3.49 7.88 -2.74
N VAL A 86 4.73 8.14 -3.14
CA VAL A 86 5.48 9.34 -2.77
C VAL A 86 5.95 10.04 -4.04
N GLU A 87 5.61 11.32 -4.18
CA GLU A 87 6.12 12.18 -5.24
C GLU A 87 7.25 13.07 -4.71
N LEU A 88 8.38 13.01 -5.40
CA LEU A 88 9.59 13.76 -5.08
C LEU A 88 9.94 14.73 -6.20
N THR A 89 10.34 15.95 -5.84
CA THR A 89 10.84 16.97 -6.76
C THR A 89 12.29 17.30 -6.44
N ALA A 90 13.16 17.22 -7.44
CA ALA A 90 14.55 17.64 -7.33
C ALA A 90 14.62 19.17 -7.21
N LYS A 91 15.53 19.66 -6.35
CA LYS A 91 15.83 21.09 -6.27
C LYS A 91 16.51 21.57 -7.54
N SER A 92 16.44 22.87 -7.82
CA SER A 92 17.08 23.48 -8.99
C SER A 92 18.55 23.08 -9.10
N GLY A 93 18.96 22.66 -10.30
CA GLY A 93 20.32 22.18 -10.60
C GLY A 93 20.56 20.68 -10.32
N TYR A 94 19.58 19.97 -9.76
CA TYR A 94 19.68 18.54 -9.48
C TYR A 94 18.70 17.71 -10.30
N ARG A 95 19.05 16.43 -10.50
CA ARG A 95 18.17 15.43 -11.12
C ARG A 95 18.36 14.04 -10.53
N PHE A 96 17.29 13.26 -10.43
CA PHE A 96 17.36 11.87 -10.02
C PHE A 96 18.12 11.02 -11.05
N GLY A 97 19.15 10.32 -10.59
CA GLY A 97 20.03 9.54 -11.45
C GLY A 97 19.70 8.06 -11.56
N SER A 98 18.94 7.50 -10.62
CA SER A 98 18.69 6.07 -10.53
C SER A 98 17.39 5.73 -9.80
N THR A 99 16.74 4.66 -10.25
CA THR A 99 15.59 4.03 -9.57
C THR A 99 15.97 2.73 -8.85
N SER A 100 17.25 2.35 -8.84
CA SER A 100 17.68 1.09 -8.25
C SER A 100 17.44 1.05 -6.74
N LYS A 101 16.84 -0.03 -6.24
CA LYS A 101 16.52 -0.24 -4.81
C LYS A 101 17.68 0.10 -3.85
N SER A 102 18.92 -0.22 -4.23
CA SER A 102 20.11 0.03 -3.40
C SER A 102 20.42 1.51 -3.15
N ARG A 103 19.83 2.44 -3.92
CA ARG A 103 20.00 3.88 -3.73
C ARG A 103 19.02 4.47 -2.72
N PHE A 104 18.03 3.70 -2.30
CA PHE A 104 17.00 4.14 -1.36
C PHE A 104 17.31 3.67 0.05
N THR A 105 17.34 4.62 0.99
CA THR A 105 17.34 4.34 2.43
C THR A 105 15.99 4.79 2.98
N LEU A 106 15.12 3.83 3.31
CA LEU A 106 13.78 4.09 3.80
C LEU A 106 13.71 3.66 5.27
N ASN A 107 13.45 4.61 6.16
CA ASN A 107 13.36 4.34 7.60
C ASN A 107 11.93 4.51 8.10
N GLY A 108 11.63 3.92 9.26
CA GLY A 108 10.32 4.01 9.89
C GLY A 108 9.24 3.13 9.24
N CYS A 109 8.17 2.86 9.98
CA CYS A 109 6.98 2.09 9.53
C CYS A 109 7.27 0.72 8.87
N SER A 110 8.45 0.13 9.09
CA SER A 110 8.97 -1.03 8.34
C SER A 110 8.89 -0.84 6.82
N ALA A 111 9.23 0.35 6.34
CA ALA A 111 9.19 0.72 4.94
C ALA A 111 10.08 -0.20 4.08
N VAL A 112 9.54 -0.68 2.96
CA VAL A 112 10.22 -1.55 2.00
C VAL A 112 9.99 -1.03 0.60
N TYR A 113 11.08 -0.74 -0.11
CA TYR A 113 11.06 -0.34 -1.51
C TYR A 113 10.26 -1.35 -2.36
N LYS A 114 9.32 -0.84 -3.17
CA LYS A 114 8.61 -1.63 -4.19
C LYS A 114 9.11 -1.27 -5.59
N LYS A 115 8.98 0.01 -5.97
CA LYS A 115 9.29 0.49 -7.31
C LYS A 115 9.54 1.99 -7.27
N ALA A 116 10.37 2.49 -8.17
CA ALA A 116 10.50 3.91 -8.44
C ALA A 116 10.46 4.17 -9.94
N ARG A 117 9.98 5.35 -10.32
CA ARG A 117 9.96 5.85 -11.69
C ARG A 117 10.46 7.29 -11.68
N ILE A 118 11.34 7.60 -12.62
CA ILE A 118 11.80 8.97 -12.86
C ILE A 118 11.00 9.51 -14.03
N TYR A 119 10.50 10.74 -13.88
CA TYR A 119 9.77 11.47 -14.90
C TYR A 119 10.64 12.59 -15.50
N ASP A 120 10.20 13.09 -16.65
CA ASP A 120 10.80 14.21 -17.37
C ASP A 120 12.32 14.04 -17.60
N ASP A 121 13.10 15.09 -17.34
CA ASP A 121 14.56 15.14 -17.43
C ASP A 121 15.28 14.63 -16.17
N GLY A 122 14.52 14.05 -15.23
CA GLY A 122 14.99 13.63 -13.92
C GLY A 122 14.64 14.59 -12.79
N THR A 123 13.85 15.63 -13.05
CA THR A 123 13.39 16.58 -12.02
C THR A 123 12.32 15.99 -11.10
N GLN A 124 11.55 15.01 -11.54
CA GLN A 124 10.51 14.36 -10.74
C GLN A 124 10.74 12.86 -10.59
N MET A 125 10.37 12.32 -9.43
CA MET A 125 10.38 10.89 -9.15
C MET A 125 9.14 10.47 -8.38
N GLU A 126 8.53 9.39 -8.85
CA GLU A 126 7.54 8.63 -8.10
C GLU A 126 8.21 7.44 -7.43
N LEU A 127 7.88 7.24 -6.17
CA LEU A 127 8.35 6.12 -5.36
C LEU A 127 7.15 5.41 -4.72
N GLU A 128 7.05 4.11 -4.98
CA GLU A 128 6.12 3.22 -4.30
C GLU A 128 6.83 2.45 -3.18
N VAL A 129 6.26 2.49 -1.99
CA VAL A 129 6.80 1.87 -0.78
C VAL A 129 5.75 1.02 -0.08
N TYR A 130 6.09 -0.21 0.27
CA TYR A 130 5.28 -1.01 1.18
C TYR A 130 5.62 -0.68 2.63
N LEU A 131 4.61 -0.54 3.48
CA LEU A 131 4.83 -0.49 4.93
C LEU A 131 4.58 -1.86 5.57
N LYS A 132 4.71 -1.90 6.90
CA LYS A 132 4.34 -3.06 7.72
C LYS A 132 2.93 -3.54 7.38
N ARG A 133 2.77 -4.85 7.20
CA ARG A 133 1.45 -5.47 7.00
C ARG A 133 0.55 -5.23 8.20
N ILE A 134 -0.73 -5.03 7.94
CA ILE A 134 -1.75 -4.86 8.97
C ILE A 134 -1.89 -6.18 9.73
N GLY A 135 -1.59 -6.12 11.03
CA GLY A 135 -1.81 -7.23 11.94
C GLY A 135 -3.21 -7.20 12.52
N GLY A 136 -3.59 -8.30 13.18
CA GLY A 136 -4.85 -8.42 13.90
C GLY A 136 -5.29 -9.87 14.02
N THR A 137 -6.39 -10.08 14.74
CA THR A 137 -7.06 -11.37 14.81
C THR A 137 -8.20 -11.36 13.80
N LEU A 138 -8.27 -12.40 12.98
CA LEU A 138 -9.40 -12.61 12.09
C LEU A 138 -10.66 -12.88 12.93
N SER A 139 -11.78 -12.29 12.55
CA SER A 139 -13.07 -12.61 13.19
C SER A 139 -13.50 -14.04 12.86
N SER A 140 -14.48 -14.57 13.60
CA SER A 140 -15.08 -15.84 13.23
C SER A 140 -15.83 -15.73 11.91
N VAL A 141 -15.75 -16.80 11.12
CA VAL A 141 -16.52 -17.00 9.91
C VAL A 141 -18.03 -16.90 10.21
N GLN A 142 -18.79 -16.30 9.30
CA GLN A 142 -20.24 -16.11 9.42
C GLN A 142 -20.99 -16.97 8.40
N ASN A 143 -22.30 -17.14 8.62
CA ASN A 143 -23.22 -17.84 7.72
C ASN A 143 -22.73 -19.24 7.30
N LEU A 144 -22.17 -19.98 8.25
CA LEU A 144 -21.82 -21.38 8.04
C LEU A 144 -23.10 -22.20 7.92
N GLU A 145 -23.37 -22.71 6.73
CA GLU A 145 -24.58 -23.46 6.41
C GLU A 145 -24.31 -24.66 5.50
N TRP A 146 -25.28 -25.58 5.45
CA TRP A 146 -25.24 -26.74 4.57
C TRP A 146 -26.17 -26.55 3.37
N GLY A 147 -25.63 -26.72 2.18
CA GLY A 147 -26.36 -26.90 0.93
C GLY A 147 -26.21 -28.33 0.43
N GLY A 148 -27.11 -29.22 0.84
CA GLY A 148 -27.00 -30.65 0.56
C GLY A 148 -25.75 -31.24 1.23
N ASN A 149 -24.80 -31.74 0.45
CA ASN A 149 -23.54 -32.31 0.94
C ASN A 149 -22.39 -31.29 0.98
N VAL A 150 -22.64 -30.03 0.64
CA VAL A 150 -21.61 -28.99 0.61
C VAL A 150 -21.85 -28.00 1.74
N ALA A 151 -20.82 -27.70 2.52
CA ALA A 151 -20.82 -26.62 3.49
C ALA A 151 -20.39 -25.32 2.81
N TYR A 152 -21.08 -24.22 3.11
CA TYR A 152 -20.78 -22.87 2.63
C TYR A 152 -20.60 -21.92 3.79
N TRP A 153 -19.81 -20.89 3.60
CA TRP A 153 -19.66 -19.80 4.55
C TRP A 153 -19.30 -18.49 3.85
N ASP A 154 -19.44 -17.38 4.56
CA ASP A 154 -19.04 -16.08 4.03
C ASP A 154 -17.52 -15.98 3.92
N PRO A 155 -16.98 -15.50 2.79
CA PRO A 155 -15.57 -15.17 2.68
C PRO A 155 -15.15 -14.17 3.76
N LEU A 156 -14.09 -14.52 4.48
CA LEU A 156 -13.50 -13.66 5.49
C LEU A 156 -12.34 -12.88 4.88
N GLU A 157 -12.51 -11.56 4.74
CA GLU A 157 -11.45 -10.69 4.24
C GLU A 157 -10.20 -10.78 5.12
N GLY A 158 -9.03 -10.76 4.49
CA GLY A 158 -7.74 -10.91 5.18
C GLY A 158 -7.37 -12.36 5.56
N SER A 159 -8.29 -13.31 5.42
CA SER A 159 -7.96 -14.73 5.57
C SER A 159 -7.08 -15.21 4.42
N LYS A 160 -6.11 -16.07 4.74
CA LYS A 160 -5.28 -16.74 3.73
C LYS A 160 -5.79 -18.13 3.39
N GLU A 161 -6.41 -18.77 4.36
CA GLU A 161 -6.82 -20.16 4.33
C GLU A 161 -7.82 -20.39 5.46
N TYR A 162 -8.74 -21.34 5.27
CA TYR A 162 -9.68 -21.84 6.25
C TYR A 162 -9.26 -23.24 6.68
N GLU A 163 -9.43 -23.56 7.96
CA GLU A 163 -9.39 -24.93 8.43
C GLU A 163 -10.83 -25.40 8.68
N VAL A 164 -11.26 -26.40 7.91
CA VAL A 164 -12.60 -26.97 8.00
C VAL A 164 -12.52 -28.27 8.78
N ARG A 165 -13.35 -28.39 9.82
CA ARG A 165 -13.44 -29.59 10.65
C ARG A 165 -14.86 -30.15 10.57
N LEU A 166 -15.00 -31.33 9.97
CA LEU A 166 -16.27 -32.04 9.90
C LEU A 166 -16.40 -32.96 11.12
N TYR A 167 -17.53 -32.87 11.81
CA TYR A 167 -17.86 -33.74 12.93
C TYR A 167 -19.12 -34.55 12.62
N ARG A 168 -19.12 -35.81 13.07
CA ARG A 168 -20.29 -36.68 13.09
C ARG A 168 -20.39 -37.29 14.47
N ASP A 169 -21.53 -37.13 15.13
CA ASP A 169 -21.75 -37.60 16.50
C ASP A 169 -20.62 -37.14 17.45
N GLU A 170 -20.27 -35.85 17.38
CA GLU A 170 -19.19 -35.19 18.13
C GLU A 170 -17.76 -35.71 17.86
N LYS A 171 -17.58 -36.67 16.94
CA LYS A 171 -16.28 -37.18 16.54
C LYS A 171 -15.78 -36.48 15.28
N SER A 172 -14.53 -36.04 15.29
CA SER A 172 -13.88 -35.48 14.10
C SER A 172 -13.78 -36.56 13.03
N VAL A 173 -14.36 -36.28 11.86
CA VAL A 173 -14.32 -37.14 10.67
C VAL A 173 -13.22 -36.68 9.74
N VAL A 174 -13.12 -35.37 9.53
CA VAL A 174 -12.14 -34.76 8.63
C VAL A 174 -11.65 -33.44 9.19
N THR A 175 -10.37 -33.17 8.96
CA THR A 175 -9.77 -31.83 9.09
C THR A 175 -9.05 -31.56 7.79
N VAL A 176 -9.42 -30.47 7.13
CA VAL A 176 -8.87 -30.08 5.84
C VAL A 176 -8.62 -28.59 5.84
N LYS A 177 -7.68 -28.17 5.00
CA LYS A 177 -7.44 -26.77 4.74
C LYS A 177 -7.85 -26.41 3.33
N THR A 178 -8.49 -25.26 3.17
CA THR A 178 -8.96 -24.78 1.86
C THR A 178 -8.87 -23.27 1.79
N THR A 179 -8.71 -22.72 0.59
CA THR A 179 -8.81 -21.28 0.33
C THR A 179 -10.22 -20.87 -0.12
N ASP A 180 -11.07 -21.86 -0.45
CA ASP A 180 -12.44 -21.63 -0.90
C ASP A 180 -13.36 -21.35 0.29
N SER A 181 -14.48 -20.66 0.02
CA SER A 181 -15.54 -20.43 1.01
C SER A 181 -16.61 -21.54 1.00
N SER A 182 -16.21 -22.75 0.61
CA SER A 182 -17.05 -23.94 0.59
C SER A 182 -16.23 -25.23 0.68
N TYR A 183 -16.86 -26.32 1.10
CA TYR A 183 -16.24 -27.64 1.17
C TYR A 183 -17.28 -28.76 0.98
N ASN A 184 -16.95 -29.78 0.18
CA ASN A 184 -17.76 -30.97 -0.10
C ASN A 184 -17.14 -32.20 0.56
#